data_AF-A0A645J667-F1
#
_entry.id   AF-A0A645J667-F1
#
_cell.length_a   1.000
_cell.length_b   1.000
_cell.length_c   1.000
_cell.angle_alpha   90.00
_cell.angle_beta   90.00
_cell.angle_gamma   90.00
#
_symmetry.space_group_name_H-M   'P 1'
#
loop_
_entity.id
_entity.type
_entity.pdbx_description
1 polymer ?
#
loop_
_entity_poly.entity_id
_entity_poly.type
_entity_poly.pdbx_seq_one_letter_code
_entity_poly.pdbx_strand_id
1 'polypeptide(L)'
;MGRIGTLNPAVTLSELGGIVGRALSPADLRIAGDPKQIIRKLAVVTGSGMSLAKEAKAAGADAILTGDARYHNAAEAAGYGLAVIDAGHFATERPAMSHLIQGLQEHFDTLQCKLAIMTELCLAREEDAFWSARAAVE
;
A
#
# COMPACT_ATOMS: atom_id res chain seq x y z
N MET A 1 12.37 -5.69 -4.87
CA MET A 1 11.31 -5.40 -3.86
C MET A 1 9.96 -5.36 -4.57
N GLY A 2 8.85 -5.45 -3.84
CA GLY A 2 7.50 -5.48 -4.43
C GLY A 2 7.04 -6.86 -4.92
N ARG A 3 5.77 -6.94 -5.32
CA ARG A 3 5.13 -8.12 -5.92
C ARG A 3 4.31 -7.69 -7.13
N ILE A 4 4.20 -8.54 -8.14
CA ILE A 4 3.31 -8.34 -9.28
C ILE A 4 2.37 -9.54 -9.38
N GLY A 5 1.10 -9.28 -9.63
CA GLY A 5 0.06 -10.30 -9.72
C GLY A 5 -0.91 -10.02 -10.86
N THR A 6 -1.64 -11.05 -11.26
CA THR A 6 -2.70 -10.96 -12.27
C THR A 6 -4.06 -10.90 -11.57
N LEU A 7 -4.89 -9.95 -11.96
CA LEU A 7 -6.29 -9.84 -11.55
C LEU A 7 -7.14 -10.75 -12.46
N ASN A 8 -7.94 -11.62 -11.84
CA ASN A 8 -8.88 -12.49 -12.54
C ASN A 8 -10.23 -12.49 -11.80
N PRO A 9 -11.28 -11.84 -12.35
CA PRO A 9 -11.29 -11.13 -13.63
C PRO A 9 -10.44 -9.85 -13.62
N ALA A 10 -10.08 -9.36 -14.81
CA ALA A 10 -9.53 -8.02 -14.95
C ALA A 10 -10.62 -6.98 -14.64
N VAL A 11 -10.23 -5.83 -14.11
CA VAL A 11 -11.14 -4.76 -13.67
C VAL A 11 -10.71 -3.42 -14.24
N THR A 12 -11.57 -2.43 -14.24
CA THR A 12 -11.20 -1.05 -14.56
C THR A 12 -10.36 -0.43 -13.44
N LEU A 13 -9.58 0.61 -13.75
CA LEU A 13 -8.81 1.38 -12.76
C LEU A 13 -9.73 1.96 -11.66
N SER A 14 -10.92 2.43 -12.03
CA SER A 14 -11.90 2.94 -11.07
C SER A 14 -12.38 1.85 -10.09
N GLU A 15 -12.68 0.65 -10.59
CA GLU A 15 -13.10 -0.48 -9.75
C GLU A 15 -11.95 -0.93 -8.84
N LEU A 16 -10.73 -0.99 -9.38
CA LEU A 16 -9.54 -1.31 -8.60
C LEU A 16 -9.31 -0.30 -7.48
N GLY A 17 -9.48 1.00 -7.75
CA GLY A 17 -9.45 2.04 -6.72
C GLY A 17 -10.44 1.76 -5.58
N GLY A 18 -11.68 1.38 -5.92
CA GLY A 18 -12.67 0.98 -4.92
C GLY A 18 -12.30 -0.27 -4.13
N ILE A 19 -11.66 -1.26 -4.77
CA ILE A 19 -11.15 -2.47 -4.11
C ILE A 19 -10.04 -2.10 -3.12
N VAL A 20 -9.06 -1.30 -3.55
CA VAL A 20 -7.93 -0.83 -2.71
C VAL A 20 -8.44 -0.01 -1.55
N GLY A 21 -9.35 0.94 -1.78
CA GLY A 21 -9.94 1.78 -0.74
C GLY A 21 -10.61 0.94 0.36
N ARG A 22 -11.37 -0.10 -0.01
CA ARG A 22 -11.96 -1.02 0.97
C ARG A 22 -10.92 -1.87 1.69
N ALA A 23 -9.95 -2.42 0.95
CA ALA A 23 -8.97 -3.35 1.51
C ALA A 23 -7.99 -2.66 2.48
N LEU A 24 -7.53 -1.46 2.14
CA LEU A 24 -6.52 -0.74 2.92
C LEU A 24 -7.11 0.32 3.84
N SER A 25 -8.33 0.82 3.57
CA SER A 25 -8.94 1.94 4.30
C SER A 25 -7.94 3.09 4.55
N PRO A 26 -7.32 3.65 3.49
CA PRO A 26 -6.34 4.73 3.67
C PRO A 26 -7.04 6.05 4.02
N ALA A 27 -6.32 6.96 4.69
CA ALA A 27 -6.83 8.30 4.99
C ALA A 27 -7.08 9.13 3.73
N ASP A 28 -6.23 8.95 2.70
CA ASP A 28 -6.38 9.56 1.38
C ASP A 28 -6.01 8.52 0.30
N LEU A 29 -6.80 8.46 -0.77
CA LEU A 29 -6.57 7.57 -1.91
C LEU A 29 -6.50 8.40 -3.18
N ARG A 30 -5.32 8.44 -3.80
CA ARG A 30 -5.07 9.20 -5.03
C ARG A 30 -4.84 8.25 -6.18
N ILE A 31 -5.46 8.55 -7.33
CA ILE A 31 -5.39 7.70 -8.51
C ILE A 31 -5.00 8.57 -9.70
N ALA A 32 -4.01 8.11 -10.47
CA ALA A 32 -3.58 8.73 -11.72
C ALA A 32 -3.66 7.71 -12.87
N GLY A 33 -4.37 8.08 -13.94
CA GLY A 33 -4.62 7.22 -15.10
C GLY A 33 -6.05 7.37 -15.61
N ASP A 34 -6.38 6.70 -16.71
CA ASP A 34 -7.75 6.65 -17.22
C ASP A 34 -8.61 5.73 -16.32
N PRO A 35 -9.70 6.23 -15.69
CA PRO A 35 -10.57 5.41 -14.85
C PRO A 35 -11.15 4.18 -15.55
N LYS A 36 -11.26 4.20 -16.89
CA LYS A 36 -11.76 3.10 -17.71
C LYS A 36 -10.68 2.15 -18.19
N GLN A 37 -9.40 2.43 -17.93
CA GLN A 37 -8.30 1.54 -18.28
C GLN A 37 -8.51 0.18 -17.64
N ILE A 38 -8.41 -0.89 -18.44
CA ILE A 38 -8.48 -2.26 -17.95
C ILE A 38 -7.14 -2.63 -17.31
N ILE A 39 -7.19 -3.03 -16.04
CA ILE A 39 -6.06 -3.48 -15.24
C ILE A 39 -6.13 -5.00 -15.13
N ARG A 40 -5.15 -5.68 -15.75
CA ARG A 40 -4.99 -7.13 -15.67
C ARG A 40 -3.80 -7.51 -14.81
N LYS A 41 -2.73 -6.73 -14.82
CA LYS A 41 -1.56 -6.92 -13.94
C LYS A 41 -1.34 -5.71 -13.04
N LEU A 42 -1.27 -5.98 -11.73
CA LEU A 42 -1.01 -4.98 -10.70
C LEU A 42 0.35 -5.25 -10.06
N ALA A 43 1.23 -4.26 -10.08
CA ALA A 43 2.40 -4.22 -9.21
C ALA A 43 2.02 -3.60 -7.86
N VAL A 44 2.51 -4.16 -6.77
CA VAL A 44 2.32 -3.66 -5.40
C VAL A 44 3.69 -3.43 -4.78
N VAL A 45 3.92 -2.21 -4.34
CA VAL A 45 5.13 -1.79 -3.62
C VAL A 45 4.70 -0.91 -2.45
N THR A 46 4.78 -1.42 -1.24
CA THR A 46 4.39 -0.66 -0.03
C THR A 46 5.37 0.48 0.24
N GLY A 47 4.93 1.50 1.00
CA GLY A 47 5.74 2.69 1.26
C GLY A 47 6.00 3.50 -0.01
N SER A 48 7.15 4.16 -0.12
CA SER A 48 7.48 5.08 -1.22
C SER A 48 8.03 4.37 -2.48
N GLY A 49 7.18 3.60 -3.18
CA GLY A 49 7.60 2.65 -4.22
C GLY A 49 7.78 3.19 -5.65
N MET A 50 7.61 4.50 -5.89
CA MET A 50 7.61 5.06 -7.25
C MET A 50 8.95 4.92 -8.00
N SER A 51 10.08 4.70 -7.31
CA SER A 51 11.36 4.40 -7.96
C SER A 51 11.32 3.13 -8.83
N LEU A 52 10.41 2.20 -8.51
CA LEU A 52 10.23 0.93 -9.22
C LEU A 52 9.18 1.01 -10.33
N ALA A 53 8.60 2.18 -10.62
CA ALA A 53 7.51 2.30 -11.59
C ALA A 53 7.93 1.88 -13.01
N LYS A 54 9.16 2.21 -13.44
CA LYS A 54 9.70 1.77 -14.73
C LYS A 54 9.91 0.26 -14.78
N GLU A 55 10.42 -0.33 -13.71
CA GLU A 55 10.60 -1.79 -13.58
C GLU A 55 9.25 -2.52 -13.58
N ALA A 56 8.26 -2.00 -12.86
CA ALA A 56 6.91 -2.52 -12.84
C ALA A 56 6.29 -2.51 -14.25
N LYS A 57 6.46 -1.40 -14.99
CA LYS A 57 6.00 -1.32 -16.37
C LYS A 57 6.73 -2.31 -17.29
N ALA A 58 8.06 -2.44 -17.14
CA ALA A 58 8.85 -3.41 -17.91
C ALA A 58 8.45 -4.87 -17.60
N ALA A 59 8.01 -5.17 -16.38
CA ALA A 59 7.42 -6.46 -16.00
C ALA A 59 5.98 -6.66 -16.52
N GLY A 60 5.42 -5.68 -17.22
CA GLY A 60 4.10 -5.71 -17.85
C GLY A 60 2.96 -5.35 -16.92
N ALA A 61 3.20 -4.59 -15.84
CA ALA A 61 2.12 -4.04 -15.03
C ALA A 61 1.30 -3.01 -15.81
N ASP A 62 -0.01 -3.04 -15.60
CA ASP A 62 -0.95 -2.02 -16.09
C ASP A 62 -1.13 -0.90 -15.07
N ALA A 63 -0.99 -1.24 -13.79
CA ALA A 63 -1.02 -0.31 -12.66
C ALA A 63 0.04 -0.64 -11.60
N ILE A 64 0.43 0.36 -10.82
CA ILE A 64 1.21 0.23 -9.59
C ILE A 64 0.40 0.76 -8.39
N LEU A 65 0.32 -0.04 -7.33
CA LEU A 65 -0.19 0.36 -6.01
C LEU A 65 0.99 0.64 -5.10
N THR A 66 1.04 1.84 -4.53
CA THR A 66 2.12 2.28 -3.64
C THR A 66 1.67 3.37 -2.66
N GLY A 67 2.61 3.94 -1.91
CA GLY A 67 2.48 5.14 -1.08
C GLY A 67 3.41 6.27 -1.58
N ASP A 68 3.16 7.48 -1.09
CA ASP A 68 4.00 8.67 -1.30
C ASP A 68 4.30 9.01 -2.78
N ALA A 69 3.32 8.83 -3.66
CA ALA A 69 3.48 9.14 -5.06
C ALA A 69 3.44 10.66 -5.28
N ARG A 70 4.60 11.26 -5.52
CA ARG A 70 4.71 12.68 -5.89
C ARG A 70 4.11 12.91 -7.27
N TYR A 71 3.56 14.11 -7.48
CA TYR A 71 2.91 14.52 -8.72
C TYR A 71 3.73 14.21 -9.98
N HIS A 72 5.01 14.59 -10.01
CA HIS A 72 5.87 14.38 -11.19
C HIS A 72 6.09 12.89 -11.49
N ASN A 73 6.27 12.05 -10.46
CA ASN A 73 6.41 10.61 -10.63
C ASN A 73 5.12 9.99 -11.18
N ALA A 74 3.96 10.40 -10.65
CA ALA A 74 2.67 9.91 -11.10
C ALA A 74 2.36 10.34 -12.54
N ALA A 75 2.69 11.59 -12.90
CA ALA A 75 2.55 12.11 -14.25
C ALA A 75 3.49 11.40 -15.24
N GLU A 76 4.76 11.16 -14.86
CA GLU A 76 5.71 10.40 -15.66
C GLU A 76 5.18 8.98 -15.91
N ALA A 77 4.67 8.31 -14.86
CA ALA A 77 4.10 6.97 -14.96
C ALA A 77 2.90 6.89 -15.90
N ALA A 78 1.98 7.85 -15.81
CA ALA A 78 0.87 7.95 -16.74
C ALA A 78 1.36 8.18 -18.18
N GLY A 79 2.44 8.93 -18.38
CA GLY A 79 3.05 9.21 -19.69
C GLY A 79 3.53 7.97 -20.44
N TYR A 80 3.91 6.90 -19.73
CA TYR A 80 4.23 5.59 -20.32
C TYR A 80 3.13 4.52 -20.10
N GLY A 81 1.92 4.96 -19.77
CA GLY A 81 0.74 4.09 -19.67
C GLY A 81 0.78 3.12 -18.50
N LEU A 82 1.37 3.53 -17.36
CA LEU A 82 1.24 2.84 -16.08
C LEU A 82 0.31 3.67 -15.18
N ALA A 83 -0.84 3.11 -14.82
CA ALA A 83 -1.71 3.76 -13.85
C ALA A 83 -1.08 3.71 -12.45
N VAL A 84 -1.34 4.72 -11.63
CA VAL A 84 -0.81 4.81 -10.26
C VAL A 84 -1.98 4.88 -9.29
N ILE A 85 -1.92 4.05 -8.25
CA ILE A 85 -2.78 4.13 -7.08
C ILE A 85 -1.87 4.40 -5.89
N ASP A 86 -2.00 5.58 -5.30
CA ASP A 86 -1.34 5.97 -4.07
C ASP A 86 -2.33 5.86 -2.92
N ALA A 87 -2.11 4.88 -2.05
CA ALA A 87 -2.90 4.63 -0.86
C ALA A 87 -2.19 5.09 0.42
N GLY A 88 -1.12 5.89 0.33
CA GLY A 88 -0.33 6.35 1.47
C GLY A 88 0.64 5.31 2.01
N HIS A 89 1.73 5.79 2.61
CA HIS A 89 2.79 4.95 3.16
C HIS A 89 2.25 4.01 4.25
N PHE A 90 1.57 4.59 5.23
CA PHE A 90 1.10 3.86 6.39
C PHE A 90 0.11 2.75 6.02
N ALA A 91 -0.92 3.08 5.22
CA ALA A 91 -1.96 2.11 4.89
C ALA A 91 -1.43 0.94 4.03
N THR A 92 -0.40 1.17 3.20
CA THR A 92 0.20 0.11 2.39
C THR A 92 1.09 -0.82 3.21
N GLU A 93 1.74 -0.35 4.27
CA GLU A 93 2.60 -1.17 5.13
C GLU A 93 1.85 -1.86 6.28
N ARG A 94 0.76 -1.27 6.76
CA ARG A 94 -0.04 -1.77 7.89
C ARG A 94 -0.42 -3.26 7.79
N PRO A 95 -0.79 -3.83 6.63
CA PRO A 95 -1.07 -5.26 6.53
C PRO A 95 0.09 -6.16 6.97
N ALA A 96 1.35 -5.71 6.80
CA ALA A 96 2.52 -6.47 7.21
C ALA A 96 2.67 -6.52 8.75
N MET A 97 2.15 -5.53 9.48
CA MET A 97 2.27 -5.47 10.94
C MET A 97 1.60 -6.65 11.62
N SER A 98 0.43 -7.08 11.15
CA SER A 98 -0.26 -8.25 11.69
C SER A 98 0.59 -9.52 11.58
N HIS A 99 1.27 -9.71 10.45
CA HIS A 99 2.16 -10.85 10.23
C HIS A 99 3.45 -10.75 11.06
N LEU A 100 4.00 -9.55 11.22
CA LEU A 100 5.18 -9.32 12.04
C LEU A 100 4.88 -9.62 13.52
N ILE A 101 3.75 -9.13 14.04
CA ILE A 101 3.30 -9.41 15.41
C ILE A 101 3.20 -10.92 15.62
N GLN A 102 2.51 -11.63 14.72
CA GLN A 102 2.35 -13.08 14.82
C GLN A 102 3.71 -13.80 14.81
N GLY A 103 4.58 -13.47 13.85
CA GLY A 103 5.88 -14.13 13.73
C GLY A 103 6.81 -13.85 14.91
N LEU A 104 6.76 -12.65 15.48
CA LEU A 104 7.50 -12.32 16.70
C LEU A 104 6.96 -13.12 17.89
N GLN A 105 5.63 -13.19 18.06
CA GLN A 105 5.00 -13.95 19.13
C GLN A 105 5.43 -15.43 19.10
N GLU A 106 5.32 -16.07 17.93
CA GLU A 106 5.72 -17.48 17.71
C GLU A 106 7.21 -17.70 18.01
N HIS A 107 8.06 -16.74 17.63
CA HIS A 107 9.49 -16.83 17.91
C HIS A 107 9.82 -16.71 19.40
N PHE A 108 9.18 -15.80 20.13
CA PHE A 108 9.41 -15.63 21.57
C PHE A 108 8.86 -16.78 22.41
N ASP A 109 7.73 -17.37 21.99
CA ASP A 109 7.18 -18.58 22.61
C ASP A 109 8.19 -19.73 22.54
N THR A 110 8.92 -19.85 21.43
CA THR A 110 9.98 -20.85 21.24
C THR A 110 11.16 -20.64 22.19
N LEU A 111 11.48 -19.39 22.53
CA LEU A 111 12.59 -19.01 23.41
C LEU A 111 12.21 -19.02 24.90
N GLN A 112 10.98 -19.41 25.25
CA GLN A 112 10.43 -19.37 26.62
C GLN A 112 10.56 -17.99 27.30
N CYS A 113 10.57 -16.92 26.50
CA CYS A 113 10.64 -15.56 26.99
C CYS A 113 9.22 -15.00 27.14
N LYS A 114 8.90 -14.42 28.30
CA LYS A 114 7.64 -13.67 28.48
C LYS A 114 7.80 -12.27 27.89
N LEU A 115 7.37 -12.11 26.65
CA LEU A 115 7.26 -10.80 26.00
C LEU A 115 5.79 -10.46 25.77
N ALA A 116 5.40 -9.24 26.13
CA ALA A 116 4.11 -8.68 25.73
C ALA A 116 4.32 -7.76 24.52
N ILE A 117 3.73 -8.10 23.37
CA ILE A 117 3.69 -7.21 22.21
C ILE A 117 2.48 -6.30 22.35
N MET A 118 2.70 -4.98 22.38
CA MET A 118 1.63 -4.00 22.45
C MET A 118 0.98 -3.84 21.06
N THR A 119 -0.02 -4.66 20.78
CA THR A 119 -0.64 -4.77 19.44
C THR A 119 -1.51 -3.58 19.08
N GLU A 120 -2.11 -2.90 20.05
CA GLU A 120 -3.02 -1.76 19.80
C GLU A 120 -2.34 -0.62 19.05
N LEU A 121 -1.06 -0.36 19.35
CA LEU A 121 -0.24 0.64 18.67
C LEU A 121 0.15 0.23 17.24
N CYS A 122 0.48 -1.04 17.06
CA CYS A 122 0.97 -1.58 15.80
C CYS A 122 -0.14 -1.77 14.76
N LEU A 123 -1.39 -1.87 15.21
CA LEU A 123 -2.57 -2.08 14.36
C LEU A 123 -3.47 -0.85 14.25
N ALA A 124 -3.10 0.24 14.93
CA ALA A 124 -3.80 1.51 14.86
C ALA A 124 -3.93 1.98 13.40
N ARG A 125 -5.01 2.70 13.11
CA ARG A 125 -5.20 3.42 11.85
C ARG A 125 -4.62 4.82 11.98
N GLU A 126 -4.28 5.42 10.84
CA GLU A 126 -3.71 6.78 10.78
C GLU A 126 -4.68 7.83 11.37
N GLU A 127 -5.97 7.53 11.37
CA GLU A 127 -7.06 8.35 11.90
C GLU A 127 -7.23 8.23 13.44
N ASP A 128 -6.62 7.24 14.07
CA ASP A 128 -6.83 6.96 15.49
C ASP A 128 -6.26 8.09 16.36
N ALA A 129 -6.94 8.36 17.48
CA ALA A 129 -6.60 9.41 18.45
C ALA A 129 -5.12 9.39 18.89
N PHE A 130 -4.49 8.22 18.83
CA PHE A 130 -3.08 8.03 19.13
C PHE A 130 -2.16 8.89 18.25
N TRP A 131 -2.41 8.98 16.94
CA TRP A 131 -1.58 9.75 16.01
C TRP A 131 -1.92 11.24 16.01
N SER A 132 -3.20 11.58 16.22
CA SER A 132 -3.67 12.96 16.24
C SER A 132 -3.34 13.72 17.52
N ALA A 133 -3.17 13.04 18.66
CA ALA A 133 -2.83 13.67 19.94
C ALA A 133 -1.38 14.21 20.02
N ARG A 134 -0.47 13.79 19.12
CA ARG A 134 0.91 14.31 19.07
C ARG A 134 1.08 15.57 18.22
N ALA A 135 0.10 15.93 17.39
CA ALA A 135 0.14 17.15 16.58
C ALA A 135 -0.24 18.43 17.37
N ALA A 136 -0.62 18.31 18.65
CA ALA A 136 -1.04 19.41 19.52
C ALA A 136 0.01 19.83 20.56
N VAL A 137 1.27 19.38 20.41
CA VAL A 137 2.39 19.82 21.24
C VAL A 137 3.49 20.36 20.34
N GLU A 138 3.23 21.52 19.75
CA GLU A 138 4.24 22.52 19.34
C GLU A 138 3.84 23.88 19.91
#